data_AF-A0A6N7ZNI2-F1
#
_entry.id   AF-A0A6N7ZNI2-F1
#
_cell.length_a   1.000
_cell.length_b   1.000
_cell.length_c   1.000
_cell.angle_alpha   90.00
_cell.angle_beta   90.00
_cell.angle_gamma   90.00
#
_symmetry.space_group_name_H-M   'P 1'
#
loop_
_entity.id
_entity.type
_entity.pdbx_description
1 polymer ?
#
loop_
_entity_poly.entity_id
_entity_poly.type
_entity_poly.pdbx_seq_one_letter_code
_entity_poly.pdbx_strand_id
1 'polypeptide(L)'
;MNLPQPVAVGIWVVLGVVLLTLVLLGRRRLERRSAGVVPTPPAVPEETARGTVVLGPLDALYVSSTVAGDWLARVGAHGLGDRAQAQVTVHDGGVHVERRGAPDVWVPAESVEAAALTPGMAGKFVGKEAIVVVTWTVPAEPVPAEAQAPAEPEVRLDTGLMPRHDHDVARLLEAVRGLVPAGGRPDERRTGAPSSAVAPTDPEDPAPTRESAAPGTDENDEEAP
;
A
#
# COMPACT_ATOMS: atom_id res chain seq x y z
N MET A 1 -16.35 48.28 0.73
CA MET A 1 -17.55 48.06 -0.11
C MET A 1 -18.10 46.68 0.23
N ASN A 2 -19.21 46.62 0.96
CA ASN A 2 -19.80 45.34 1.35
C ASN A 2 -20.53 44.78 0.13
N LEU A 3 -20.06 43.65 -0.39
CA LEU A 3 -20.76 42.94 -1.46
C LEU A 3 -22.18 42.61 -0.98
N PRO A 4 -23.22 42.79 -1.82
CA PRO A 4 -24.56 42.35 -1.46
C PRO A 4 -24.51 40.86 -1.13
N GLN A 5 -25.05 40.47 0.03
CA GLN A 5 -25.11 39.08 0.52
C GLN A 5 -25.43 38.04 -0.58
N PRO A 6 -26.42 38.23 -1.48
CA PRO A 6 -26.69 37.25 -2.54
C PRO A 6 -25.54 37.08 -3.55
N VAL A 7 -24.78 38.14 -3.83
CA VAL A 7 -23.61 38.07 -4.73
C VAL A 7 -22.47 37.32 -4.06
N ALA A 8 -22.23 37.57 -2.76
CA ALA A 8 -21.23 36.83 -2.00
C ALA A 8 -21.55 35.33 -1.92
N VAL A 9 -22.82 34.97 -1.67
CA VAL A 9 -23.28 33.57 -1.66
C VAL A 9 -23.11 32.92 -3.03
N GLY A 10 -23.45 33.62 -4.12
CA GLY A 10 -23.26 33.13 -5.48
C GLY A 10 -21.79 32.82 -5.79
N ILE A 11 -20.87 33.71 -5.39
CA ILE A 11 -19.42 33.51 -5.56
C ILE A 11 -18.95 32.27 -4.79
N TRP A 12 -19.38 32.10 -3.53
CA TRP A 12 -19.02 30.92 -2.73
C TRP A 12 -19.56 29.61 -3.31
N VAL A 13 -20.78 29.61 -3.84
CA VAL A 13 -21.35 28.42 -4.49
C VAL A 13 -20.56 28.08 -5.76
N VAL A 14 -20.26 29.05 -6.61
CA VAL A 14 -19.47 28.82 -7.83
C VAL A 14 -18.07 28.33 -7.48
N LEU A 15 -17.41 28.95 -6.50
CA LEU A 15 -16.09 28.53 -6.04
C LEU A 15 -16.12 27.10 -5.49
N GLY A 16 -17.15 26.76 -4.70
CA GLY A 16 -17.36 25.42 -4.16
C GLY A 16 -17.57 24.37 -5.26
N VAL A 17 -18.38 24.68 -6.27
CA VAL A 17 -18.60 23.81 -7.43
C VAL A 17 -17.31 23.65 -8.23
N VAL A 18 -16.57 24.73 -8.52
CA VAL A 18 -15.29 24.65 -9.25
C VAL A 18 -14.29 23.79 -8.49
N LEU A 19 -14.14 23.99 -7.18
CA LEU A 19 -13.25 23.19 -6.35
C LEU A 19 -13.67 21.71 -6.34
N LEU A 20 -14.96 21.42 -6.18
CA LEU A 20 -15.49 20.06 -6.25
C LEU A 20 -15.18 19.40 -7.61
N THR A 21 -15.39 20.14 -8.70
CA THR A 21 -15.14 19.66 -10.07
C THR A 21 -13.66 19.33 -10.25
N LEU A 22 -12.75 20.21 -9.80
CA LEU A 22 -11.30 19.97 -9.85
C LEU A 22 -10.87 18.73 -9.05
N VAL A 23 -11.42 18.52 -7.86
CA VAL A 23 -11.16 17.33 -7.04
C VAL A 23 -11.64 16.06 -7.76
N LEU A 24 -12.83 16.09 -8.33
CA LEU A 24 -13.38 14.95 -9.09
C LEU A 24 -12.55 14.65 -10.35
N LEU A 25 -12.09 15.68 -11.07
CA LEU A 25 -11.20 15.50 -12.23
C LEU A 25 -9.83 14.96 -11.82
N GLY A 26 -9.27 15.43 -10.70
CA GLY A 26 -8.01 14.95 -10.15
C GLY A 26 -8.09 13.46 -9.81
N ARG A 27 -9.17 13.03 -9.14
CA ARG A 27 -9.46 11.62 -8.87
C ARG A 27 -9.55 10.81 -10.15
N ARG A 28 -10.38 11.25 -11.11
CA ARG A 28 -10.53 10.57 -12.41
C ARG A 28 -9.23 10.46 -13.20
N ARG A 29 -8.32 11.43 -13.10
CA ARG A 29 -7.02 11.38 -13.78
C ARG A 29 -6.08 10.36 -13.14
N LEU A 30 -6.11 10.25 -11.81
CA LEU A 30 -5.35 9.24 -11.07
C LEU A 30 -5.91 7.83 -11.31
N GLU A 31 -7.24 7.71 -11.31
CA GLU A 31 -7.97 6.49 -11.70
C GLU A 31 -7.58 6.06 -13.11
N ARG A 32 -7.59 6.96 -14.10
CA ARG A 32 -7.20 6.64 -15.50
C ARG A 32 -5.75 6.21 -15.64
N ARG A 33 -4.83 6.79 -14.87
CA ARG A 33 -3.42 6.34 -14.86
C ARG A 33 -3.26 4.95 -14.26
N SER A 34 -4.10 4.59 -13.29
CA SER A 34 -4.09 3.27 -12.65
C SER A 34 -4.86 2.22 -13.46
N ALA A 35 -5.96 2.61 -14.10
CA ALA A 35 -6.84 1.74 -14.89
C ALA A 35 -6.22 1.32 -16.24
N GLY A 36 -5.23 2.06 -16.75
CA GLY A 36 -4.42 1.61 -17.88
C GLY A 36 -3.38 0.55 -17.50
N VAL A 37 -3.25 0.23 -16.21
CA VAL A 37 -2.23 -0.69 -15.70
C VAL A 37 -2.89 -1.87 -14.97
N VAL A 38 -3.89 -1.64 -14.13
CA VAL A 38 -4.55 -2.68 -13.32
C VAL A 38 -5.75 -3.27 -14.07
N PRO A 39 -5.78 -4.59 -14.35
CA PRO A 39 -6.93 -5.27 -14.93
C PRO A 39 -8.15 -5.26 -14.02
N THR A 40 -9.33 -5.49 -14.60
CA THR A 40 -10.57 -5.63 -13.83
C THR A 40 -10.49 -6.87 -12.92
N PRO A 41 -10.71 -6.75 -11.60
CA PRO A 41 -10.74 -7.90 -10.71
C PRO A 41 -11.79 -8.93 -11.15
N PRO A 42 -11.53 -10.24 -10.91
CA PRO A 42 -12.49 -11.27 -11.24
C PRO A 42 -13.81 -11.05 -10.50
N ALA A 43 -14.93 -11.30 -11.19
CA ALA A 43 -16.25 -11.24 -10.58
C ALA A 43 -16.35 -12.27 -9.45
N VAL A 44 -17.12 -11.94 -8.41
CA VAL A 44 -17.36 -12.88 -7.32
C VAL A 44 -18.15 -14.08 -7.87
N PRO A 45 -17.62 -15.31 -7.80
CA PRO A 45 -18.32 -16.48 -8.29
C PRO A 45 -19.54 -16.80 -7.40
N GLU A 46 -20.47 -17.59 -7.94
CA GLU A 46 -21.61 -18.11 -7.17
C GLU A 46 -21.13 -18.96 -5.98
N GLU A 47 -21.94 -19.05 -4.92
CA GLU A 47 -21.62 -19.76 -3.67
C GLU A 47 -21.02 -21.16 -3.91
N THR A 48 -21.62 -21.92 -4.82
CA THR A 48 -21.20 -23.28 -5.19
C THR A 48 -19.79 -23.33 -5.80
N ALA A 49 -19.39 -22.29 -6.51
CA ALA A 49 -18.09 -22.19 -7.18
C ALA A 49 -16.98 -21.58 -6.29
N ARG A 50 -17.35 -20.97 -5.15
CA ARG A 50 -16.37 -20.52 -4.13
C ARG A 50 -15.77 -21.69 -3.36
N GLY A 51 -16.54 -22.76 -3.23
CA GLY A 51 -16.20 -23.97 -2.49
C GLY A 51 -16.35 -23.83 -0.97
N THR A 52 -15.71 -24.73 -0.21
CA THR A 52 -15.95 -24.91 1.23
C THR A 52 -15.39 -23.75 2.04
N VAL A 53 -16.18 -23.23 2.99
CA VAL A 53 -15.71 -22.21 3.93
C VAL A 53 -14.63 -22.79 4.85
N VAL A 54 -13.43 -22.23 4.78
CA VAL A 54 -12.30 -22.54 5.65
C VAL A 54 -12.33 -21.66 6.90
N LEU A 55 -12.66 -20.38 6.74
CA LEU A 55 -12.71 -19.41 7.84
C LEU A 55 -13.68 -18.27 7.53
N GLY A 56 -14.51 -17.90 8.50
CA GLY A 56 -15.34 -16.70 8.45
C GLY A 56 -16.84 -16.99 8.61
N PRO A 57 -17.69 -15.96 8.40
CA PRO A 57 -17.32 -14.57 8.09
C PRO A 57 -16.64 -13.87 9.27
N LEU A 58 -15.63 -13.05 8.99
CA LEU A 58 -14.92 -12.22 9.96
C LEU A 58 -15.16 -10.74 9.68
N ASP A 59 -15.54 -9.99 10.71
CA ASP A 59 -15.58 -8.53 10.62
C ASP A 59 -14.16 -7.98 10.48
N ALA A 60 -13.92 -7.26 9.39
CA ALA A 60 -12.64 -6.64 9.10
C ALA A 60 -12.83 -5.24 8.52
N LEU A 61 -11.72 -4.56 8.39
CA LEU A 61 -11.61 -3.31 7.69
C LEU A 61 -10.73 -3.54 6.46
N TYR A 62 -11.29 -3.29 5.29
CA TYR A 62 -10.53 -3.19 4.05
C TYR A 62 -9.75 -1.87 4.08
N VAL A 63 -8.41 -1.98 4.12
CA VAL A 63 -7.52 -0.81 4.23
C VAL A 63 -7.37 -0.15 2.86
N SER A 64 -6.90 -0.92 1.89
CA SER A 64 -6.72 -0.58 0.47
C SER A 64 -6.07 -1.78 -0.24
N SER A 65 -6.10 -1.79 -1.57
CA SER A 65 -5.13 -2.52 -2.38
C SER A 65 -4.12 -1.57 -3.03
N THR A 66 -2.86 -2.01 -3.09
CA THR A 66 -1.74 -1.33 -3.73
C THR A 66 -1.10 -2.24 -4.78
N VAL A 67 -0.33 -1.68 -5.72
CA VAL A 67 0.52 -2.50 -6.59
C VAL A 67 1.60 -3.15 -5.74
N ALA A 68 1.86 -4.44 -5.94
CA ALA A 68 2.82 -5.18 -5.14
C ALA A 68 4.22 -4.55 -5.26
N GLY A 69 4.88 -4.32 -4.12
CA GLY A 69 6.19 -3.67 -4.05
C GLY A 69 6.18 -2.14 -4.07
N ASP A 70 5.03 -1.51 -4.34
CA ASP A 70 4.83 -0.05 -4.18
C ASP A 70 3.72 0.21 -3.16
N TRP A 71 4.12 0.22 -1.89
CA TRP A 71 3.24 0.32 -0.73
C TRP A 71 2.52 1.69 -0.58
N LEU A 72 2.90 2.70 -1.39
CA LEU A 72 2.26 4.02 -1.42
C LEU A 72 1.32 4.20 -2.63
N ALA A 73 1.51 3.43 -3.70
CA ALA A 73 0.66 3.46 -4.89
C ALA A 73 -0.69 2.80 -4.64
N ARG A 74 -1.63 3.57 -4.07
CA ARG A 74 -3.05 3.19 -4.02
C ARG A 74 -3.59 2.96 -5.42
N VAL A 75 -4.21 1.81 -5.63
CA VAL A 75 -4.92 1.53 -6.88
C VAL A 75 -6.18 2.35 -6.93
N GLY A 76 -6.22 3.38 -7.79
CA GLY A 76 -7.44 4.18 -7.97
C GLY A 76 -8.57 3.45 -8.70
N ALA A 77 -8.25 2.37 -9.42
CA ALA A 77 -9.21 1.65 -10.25
C ALA A 77 -10.11 0.69 -9.43
N HIS A 78 -11.31 0.42 -9.94
CA HIS A 78 -12.26 -0.59 -9.42
C HIS A 78 -12.63 -0.45 -7.92
N GLY A 79 -12.47 0.75 -7.35
CA GLY A 79 -12.69 0.98 -5.91
C GLY A 79 -11.69 0.25 -5.00
N LEU A 80 -10.60 -0.28 -5.53
CA LEU A 80 -9.59 -1.02 -4.77
C LEU A 80 -8.78 -0.10 -3.82
N GLY A 81 -8.73 1.20 -4.09
CA GLY A 81 -8.10 2.16 -3.19
C GLY A 81 -9.00 2.62 -2.04
N ASP A 82 -10.31 2.33 -2.11
CA ASP A 82 -11.30 2.87 -1.19
C ASP A 82 -11.39 2.05 0.09
N ARG A 83 -11.18 2.72 1.22
CA ARG A 83 -11.32 2.12 2.54
C ARG A 83 -12.78 1.80 2.82
N ALA A 84 -13.07 0.58 3.25
CA ALA A 84 -14.42 0.14 3.57
C ALA A 84 -14.45 -0.76 4.82
N GLN A 85 -15.57 -0.75 5.54
CA GLN A 85 -15.88 -1.87 6.45
C GLN A 85 -16.17 -3.10 5.59
N ALA A 86 -15.64 -4.25 5.99
CA ALA A 86 -15.74 -5.46 5.19
C ALA A 86 -16.02 -6.71 6.03
N GLN A 87 -16.63 -7.71 5.42
CA GLN A 87 -16.66 -9.06 5.95
C GLN A 87 -15.78 -9.95 5.07
N VAL A 88 -14.89 -10.71 5.71
CA VAL A 88 -13.93 -11.56 5.02
C VAL A 88 -14.29 -13.00 5.29
N THR A 89 -14.45 -13.78 4.20
CA THR A 89 -14.64 -15.22 4.25
C THR A 89 -13.59 -15.89 3.37
N VAL A 90 -12.84 -16.82 3.95
CA VAL A 90 -11.86 -17.63 3.25
C VAL A 90 -12.51 -18.95 2.88
N HIS A 91 -12.52 -19.26 1.59
CA HIS A 91 -12.94 -20.52 1.01
C HIS A 91 -11.72 -21.27 0.46
N ASP A 92 -11.84 -22.56 0.22
CA ASP A 92 -10.83 -23.35 -0.50
C ASP A 92 -10.56 -22.81 -1.92
N GLY A 93 -11.58 -22.25 -2.58
CA GLY A 93 -11.46 -21.62 -3.89
C GLY A 93 -10.92 -20.19 -3.88
N GLY A 94 -10.80 -19.54 -2.71
CA GLY A 94 -10.30 -18.16 -2.64
C GLY A 94 -10.81 -17.35 -1.45
N VAL A 95 -10.48 -16.06 -1.44
CA VAL A 95 -10.90 -15.10 -0.41
C VAL A 95 -11.99 -14.20 -0.95
N HIS A 96 -13.14 -14.20 -0.28
CA HIS A 96 -14.24 -13.27 -0.52
C HIS A 96 -14.20 -12.12 0.48
N VAL A 97 -14.21 -10.89 -0.03
CA VAL A 97 -14.24 -9.67 0.78
C VAL A 97 -15.46 -8.85 0.39
N GLU A 98 -16.49 -8.93 1.21
CA GLU A 98 -17.72 -8.15 1.05
C GLU A 98 -17.50 -6.76 1.61
N ARG A 99 -17.63 -5.71 0.78
CA ARG A 99 -17.30 -4.33 1.19
C ARG A 99 -18.54 -3.47 1.28
N ARG A 100 -18.70 -2.76 2.41
CA ARG A 100 -19.81 -1.83 2.59
C ARG A 100 -19.55 -0.53 1.83
N GLY A 101 -20.35 -0.27 0.80
CA GLY A 101 -20.29 0.98 0.02
C GLY A 101 -19.20 1.02 -1.06
N ALA A 102 -18.57 -0.13 -1.33
CA ALA A 102 -17.65 -0.36 -2.45
C ALA A 102 -17.95 -1.74 -3.06
N PRO A 103 -17.54 -2.03 -4.31
CA PRO A 103 -17.76 -3.36 -4.92
C PRO A 103 -17.10 -4.47 -4.12
N ASP A 104 -17.60 -5.70 -4.15
CA ASP A 104 -16.92 -6.82 -3.49
C ASP A 104 -15.60 -7.18 -4.19
N VAL A 105 -14.70 -7.84 -3.46
CA VAL A 105 -13.42 -8.31 -4.01
C VAL A 105 -13.34 -9.82 -3.84
N TRP A 106 -13.11 -10.52 -4.94
CA TRP A 106 -12.78 -11.94 -4.95
C TRP A 106 -11.30 -12.11 -5.31
N VAL A 107 -10.58 -12.87 -4.47
CA VAL A 107 -9.19 -13.27 -4.72
C VAL A 107 -9.17 -14.79 -4.91
N PRO A 108 -9.02 -15.29 -6.14
CA PRO A 108 -8.95 -16.74 -6.39
C PRO A 108 -7.75 -17.37 -5.69
N ALA A 109 -7.90 -18.58 -5.16
CA ALA A 109 -6.82 -19.28 -4.44
C ALA A 109 -5.57 -19.49 -5.32
N GLU A 110 -5.76 -19.83 -6.59
CA GLU A 110 -4.68 -20.00 -7.57
C GLU A 110 -3.92 -18.71 -7.86
N SER A 111 -4.53 -17.56 -7.58
CA SER A 111 -3.93 -16.23 -7.75
C SER A 111 -3.20 -15.74 -6.51
N VAL A 112 -3.39 -16.39 -5.35
CA VAL A 112 -2.72 -16.03 -4.09
C VAL A 112 -1.26 -16.49 -4.13
N GLU A 113 -0.34 -15.53 -3.96
CA GLU A 113 1.09 -15.83 -3.96
C GLU A 113 1.69 -15.83 -2.56
N ALA A 114 1.24 -14.92 -1.70
CA ALA A 114 1.75 -14.81 -0.34
C ALA A 114 0.75 -14.12 0.58
N ALA A 115 0.87 -14.40 1.88
CA ALA A 115 0.21 -13.65 2.93
C ALA A 115 1.15 -13.37 4.09
N ALA A 116 1.18 -12.11 4.53
CA ALA A 116 2.04 -11.66 5.60
C ALA A 116 1.43 -10.48 6.36
N LEU A 117 1.91 -10.29 7.59
CA LEU A 117 1.48 -9.16 8.41
C LEU A 117 2.31 -7.92 8.11
N THR A 118 1.69 -6.77 8.32
CA THR A 118 2.38 -5.48 8.29
C THR A 118 1.86 -4.55 9.39
N PRO A 119 2.71 -3.69 9.95
CA PRO A 119 2.27 -2.62 10.84
C PRO A 119 1.65 -1.42 10.09
N GLY A 120 1.70 -1.41 8.75
CA GLY A 120 1.10 -0.35 7.95
C GLY A 120 1.00 -0.64 6.45
N MET A 121 0.08 0.06 5.79
CA MET A 121 -0.15 -0.01 4.33
C MET A 121 -0.71 1.33 3.81
N ALA A 122 -0.30 1.74 2.61
CA ALA A 122 -0.81 2.93 1.92
C ALA A 122 -0.77 4.21 2.78
N GLY A 123 0.36 4.45 3.45
CA GLY A 123 0.55 5.60 4.34
C GLY A 123 -0.25 5.54 5.65
N LYS A 124 -0.89 4.41 5.97
CA LYS A 124 -1.55 4.19 7.26
C LYS A 124 -0.71 3.24 8.11
N PHE A 125 -0.24 3.73 9.25
CA PHE A 125 0.47 2.96 10.25
C PHE A 125 -0.42 2.75 11.47
N VAL A 126 -0.47 1.51 11.98
CA VAL A 126 -1.29 1.13 13.15
C VAL A 126 -0.46 0.76 14.37
N GLY A 127 0.88 0.84 14.30
CA GLY A 127 1.77 0.63 15.44
C GLY A 127 1.93 -0.82 15.90
N LYS A 128 1.17 -1.76 15.33
CA LYS A 128 1.26 -3.20 15.55
C LYS A 128 0.99 -3.96 14.24
N GLU A 129 1.51 -5.19 14.13
CA GLU A 129 1.28 -6.09 12.99
C GLU A 129 -0.16 -6.63 12.93
N ALA A 130 -1.13 -5.74 12.68
CA ALA A 130 -2.56 -6.06 12.69
C ALA A 130 -3.19 -6.10 11.28
N ILE A 131 -2.43 -5.78 10.24
CA ILE A 131 -2.92 -5.80 8.85
C ILE A 131 -2.40 -7.07 8.19
N VAL A 132 -3.32 -7.95 7.80
CA VAL A 132 -3.05 -9.10 6.94
C VAL A 132 -3.00 -8.60 5.50
N VAL A 133 -1.84 -8.71 4.87
CA VAL A 133 -1.64 -8.37 3.46
C VAL A 133 -1.64 -9.64 2.64
N VAL A 134 -2.58 -9.72 1.70
CA VAL A 134 -2.67 -10.78 0.71
C VAL A 134 -2.05 -10.27 -0.59
N THR A 135 -0.95 -10.88 -1.01
CA THR A 135 -0.30 -10.62 -2.31
C THR A 135 -0.84 -11.61 -3.32
N TRP A 136 -1.40 -11.10 -4.41
CA TRP A 136 -2.06 -11.91 -5.44
C TRP A 136 -1.91 -11.29 -6.82
N THR A 137 -1.93 -12.12 -7.86
CA THR A 137 -1.93 -11.66 -9.25
C THR A 137 -3.37 -11.51 -9.74
N VAL A 138 -3.70 -10.36 -10.32
CA VAL A 138 -5.02 -10.16 -10.94
C VAL A 138 -5.03 -10.93 -12.26
N PRO A 139 -5.88 -11.96 -12.43
CA PRO A 139 -5.99 -12.64 -13.70
C PRO A 139 -6.51 -11.64 -14.75
N ALA A 140 -5.82 -11.54 -15.87
CA ALA A 140 -6.35 -10.84 -17.03
C ALA A 140 -7.65 -11.52 -17.47
N GLU A 141 -8.65 -10.74 -17.91
CA GLU A 141 -9.85 -11.31 -18.49
C GLU A 141 -9.43 -12.21 -19.68
N PRO A 142 -9.98 -13.44 -19.82
CA PRO A 142 -9.63 -14.29 -20.95
C PRO A 142 -10.08 -13.59 -22.23
N VAL A 143 -9.14 -12.92 -22.89
CA VAL A 143 -9.37 -12.35 -24.21
C VAL A 143 -9.81 -13.50 -25.12
N PRO A 144 -11.00 -13.43 -25.75
CA PRO A 144 -11.44 -14.47 -26.66
C PRO A 144 -10.34 -14.69 -27.71
N ALA A 145 -9.97 -15.95 -27.94
CA ALA A 145 -8.81 -16.39 -28.72
C ALA A 145 -8.71 -15.83 -30.16
N GLU A 146 -9.75 -15.14 -30.61
CA GLU A 146 -9.88 -14.50 -31.91
C GLU A 146 -9.24 -13.10 -31.96
N ALA A 147 -8.99 -12.47 -30.81
CA ALA A 147 -8.22 -11.24 -30.72
C ALA A 147 -6.80 -11.56 -30.25
N GLN A 148 -5.81 -11.45 -31.14
CA GLN A 148 -4.41 -11.26 -30.74
C GLN A 148 -4.28 -9.88 -30.05
N ALA A 149 -4.82 -9.76 -28.83
CA ALA A 149 -4.46 -8.70 -27.93
C ALA A 149 -3.11 -9.06 -27.30
N PRO A 150 -2.22 -8.08 -27.07
CA PRO A 150 -1.03 -8.31 -26.23
C PRO A 150 -1.49 -8.92 -24.91
N ALA A 151 -0.81 -9.97 -24.43
CA ALA A 151 -1.04 -10.51 -23.10
C ALA A 151 -1.05 -9.33 -22.11
N GLU A 152 -2.20 -9.06 -21.49
CA GLU A 152 -2.30 -7.98 -20.53
C GLU A 152 -1.28 -8.26 -19.40
N PRO A 153 -0.56 -7.23 -18.92
CA PRO A 153 0.44 -7.45 -17.89
C PRO A 153 -0.24 -8.04 -16.64
N GLU A 154 0.25 -9.19 -16.19
CA GLU A 154 -0.12 -9.77 -14.89
C GLU A 154 0.24 -8.74 -13.81
N VAL A 155 -0.78 -8.08 -13.27
CA VAL A 155 -0.59 -7.10 -12.21
C VAL A 155 -0.72 -7.77 -10.86
N ARG A 156 0.38 -7.72 -10.11
CA ARG A 156 0.44 -8.14 -8.72
C ARG A 156 -0.10 -7.04 -7.83
N LEU A 157 -1.05 -7.38 -6.97
CA LEU A 157 -1.65 -6.49 -5.99
C LEU A 157 -1.42 -6.99 -4.56
N ASP A 158 -1.25 -6.04 -3.65
CA ASP A 158 -1.25 -6.25 -2.20
C ASP A 158 -2.57 -5.74 -1.63
N THR A 159 -3.42 -6.63 -1.13
CA THR A 159 -4.70 -6.29 -0.49
C THR A 159 -4.57 -6.34 1.03
N GLY A 160 -4.80 -5.21 1.70
CA GLY A 160 -4.73 -5.12 3.17
C GLY A 160 -6.06 -5.29 3.86
N LEU A 161 -6.14 -6.29 4.73
CA LEU A 161 -7.28 -6.61 5.58
C LEU A 161 -6.89 -6.46 7.05
N MET A 162 -7.64 -5.67 7.81
CA MET A 162 -7.41 -5.49 9.24
C MET A 162 -8.60 -6.04 10.01
N PRO A 163 -8.53 -7.29 10.54
CA PRO A 163 -9.58 -7.86 11.35
C PRO A 163 -9.94 -6.98 12.55
N ARG A 164 -11.21 -7.01 12.95
CA ARG A 164 -11.70 -6.22 14.08
C ARG A 164 -11.16 -6.72 15.42
N HIS A 165 -10.95 -8.02 15.55
CA HIS A 165 -10.44 -8.63 16.78
C HIS A 165 -9.04 -9.20 16.56
N ASP A 166 -8.16 -9.00 17.55
CA ASP A 166 -6.75 -9.41 17.44
C ASP A 166 -6.56 -10.93 17.26
N HIS A 167 -7.44 -11.75 17.86
CA HIS A 167 -7.38 -13.20 17.70
C HIS A 167 -7.69 -13.67 16.26
N ASP A 168 -8.39 -12.85 15.47
CA ASP A 168 -8.72 -13.16 14.08
C ASP A 168 -7.56 -12.87 13.13
N VAL A 169 -6.57 -12.06 13.54
CA VAL A 169 -5.40 -11.70 12.72
C VAL A 169 -4.59 -12.95 12.36
N ALA A 170 -4.21 -13.75 13.36
CA ALA A 170 -3.46 -14.97 13.13
C ALA A 170 -4.29 -16.03 12.39
N ARG A 171 -5.59 -16.15 12.70
CA ARG A 171 -6.49 -17.10 12.03
C ARG A 171 -6.65 -16.77 10.55
N LEU A 172 -6.86 -15.51 10.23
CA LEU A 172 -6.99 -15.05 8.85
C LEU A 172 -5.68 -15.23 8.08
N LEU A 173 -4.55 -14.86 8.69
CA LEU A 173 -3.24 -15.06 8.07
C LEU A 173 -2.99 -16.52 7.71
N GLU A 174 -3.23 -17.44 8.65
CA GLU A 174 -3.02 -18.87 8.43
C GLU A 174 -4.00 -19.46 7.41
N ALA A 175 -5.27 -19.06 7.45
CA ALA A 175 -6.25 -19.51 6.46
C ALA A 175 -5.86 -19.08 5.04
N VAL A 176 -5.40 -17.83 4.85
CA VAL A 176 -4.93 -17.37 3.53
C VAL A 176 -3.62 -18.03 3.12
N ARG A 177 -2.68 -18.27 4.06
CA ARG A 177 -1.46 -19.03 3.76
C ARG A 177 -1.75 -20.46 3.31
N GLY A 178 -2.80 -21.07 3.85
CA GLY A 178 -3.30 -22.37 3.41
C GLY A 178 -3.77 -22.41 1.96
N LEU A 179 -4.05 -21.25 1.35
CA LEU A 179 -4.42 -21.14 -0.07
C LEU A 179 -3.20 -21.00 -1.00
N VAL A 180 -2.02 -20.65 -0.47
CA VAL A 180 -0.83 -20.43 -1.28
C VAL A 180 -0.45 -21.74 -1.97
N PRO A 181 -0.45 -21.81 -3.32
CA PRO A 181 -0.04 -23.00 -4.04
C PRO A 181 1.39 -23.38 -3.64
N ALA A 182 1.67 -24.67 -3.47
CA ALA A 182 2.95 -25.20 -2.97
C ALA A 182 4.21 -24.87 -3.82
N GLY A 183 4.11 -24.00 -4.81
CA GLY A 183 5.20 -23.51 -5.67
C GLY A 183 5.41 -22.00 -5.69
N GLY A 184 4.75 -21.22 -4.83
CA GLY A 184 4.94 -19.76 -4.76
C GLY A 184 6.37 -19.38 -4.36
N ARG A 185 7.11 -18.66 -5.21
CA ARG A 185 8.43 -18.13 -4.85
C ARG A 185 8.27 -17.06 -3.75
N PRO A 186 8.91 -17.21 -2.58
CA PRO A 186 9.00 -16.13 -1.61
C PRO A 186 9.75 -14.94 -2.24
N ASP A 187 9.13 -13.76 -2.33
CA ASP A 187 9.81 -12.53 -2.78
C ASP A 187 10.58 -11.94 -1.59
N GLU A 188 11.91 -12.04 -1.61
CA GLU A 188 12.85 -11.61 -0.57
C GLU A 188 12.93 -10.09 -0.35
N ARG A 189 12.08 -9.28 -1.00
CA ARG A 189 12.12 -7.80 -0.92
C ARG A 189 11.32 -7.15 0.22
N ARG A 190 10.99 -7.89 1.30
CA ARG A 190 10.18 -7.35 2.43
C ARG A 190 10.98 -6.92 3.67
N THR A 191 12.32 -6.86 3.64
CA THR A 191 13.06 -6.21 4.74
C THR A 191 13.03 -4.69 4.57
N GLY A 192 11.92 -4.08 4.99
CA GLY A 192 11.71 -2.63 4.89
C GLY A 192 10.64 -2.11 5.83
N ALA A 193 10.72 -2.48 7.12
CA ALA A 193 10.14 -1.66 8.19
C ALA A 193 10.84 -0.28 8.21
N PRO A 194 10.20 0.80 8.71
CA PRO A 194 10.66 2.16 8.48
C PRO A 194 12.09 2.37 8.97
N SER A 195 12.96 2.82 8.07
CA SER A 195 14.24 3.40 8.44
C SER A 195 13.96 4.49 9.47
N SER A 196 14.35 4.21 10.70
CA SER A 196 14.30 5.15 11.80
C SER A 196 15.11 6.37 11.38
N ALA A 197 14.48 7.54 11.46
CA ALA A 197 15.10 8.86 11.54
C ALA A 197 16.53 8.95 11.00
N VAL A 198 16.67 9.40 9.74
CA VAL A 198 17.86 10.18 9.38
C VAL A 198 17.76 11.46 10.21
N ALA A 199 18.41 11.47 11.37
CA ALA A 199 18.83 12.70 12.01
C ALA A 199 19.67 13.48 10.98
N PRO A 200 19.45 14.79 10.80
CA PRO A 200 20.37 15.59 10.01
C PRO A 200 21.68 15.63 10.80
N THR A 201 22.69 14.92 10.32
CA THR A 201 24.08 15.16 10.70
C THR A 201 24.46 16.53 10.16
N ASP A 202 24.72 17.47 11.06
CA ASP A 202 25.35 18.76 10.76
C ASP A 202 26.63 18.55 9.92
N PRO A 203 26.91 19.43 8.94
CA PRO A 203 28.13 19.35 8.16
C PRO A 203 29.34 19.85 8.97
N GLU A 204 30.33 18.98 9.07
CA GLU A 204 31.78 19.22 9.25
C GLU A 204 32.23 20.58 9.82
N ASP A 205 32.72 20.54 11.06
CA ASP A 205 33.80 21.42 11.53
C ASP A 205 35.15 20.70 11.27
N PRO A 206 36.07 21.24 10.46
CA PRO A 206 37.28 20.54 10.05
C PRO A 206 38.30 20.42 11.20
N ALA A 207 38.79 19.19 11.39
CA ALA A 207 39.87 18.88 12.33
C ALA A 207 41.14 19.73 12.06
N PRO A 208 41.83 20.23 13.09
CA PRO A 208 43.07 20.96 12.89
C PRO A 208 44.25 20.01 12.60
N THR A 209 44.82 20.21 11.41
CA THR A 209 46.16 19.76 11.01
C THR A 209 47.19 20.16 12.07
N ARG A 210 47.80 19.17 12.74
CA ARG A 210 49.05 19.40 13.47
C ARG A 210 50.21 19.03 12.56
N GLU A 211 50.71 20.06 11.89
CA GLU A 211 51.99 20.05 11.18
C GLU A 211 53.12 20.22 12.19
N SER A 212 54.09 19.30 12.09
CA SER A 212 55.32 19.25 12.86
C SER A 212 56.33 20.24 12.28
N ALA A 213 56.70 21.27 13.04
CA ALA A 213 57.84 22.15 12.75
C ALA A 213 58.61 22.48 14.04
N ALA A 214 59.94 22.51 13.90
CA ALA A 214 60.98 22.36 14.92
C ALA A 214 61.09 23.48 15.99
N PRO A 215 61.81 23.23 17.10
CA PRO A 215 62.29 24.27 18.01
C PRO A 215 63.77 24.61 17.73
N GLY A 216 64.05 25.90 17.68
CA GLY A 216 65.37 26.55 17.66
C GLY A 216 65.09 28.03 17.45
N THR A 217 65.64 28.99 18.17
CA THR A 217 66.75 29.20 19.12
C THR A 217 66.34 30.54 19.79
N ASP A 218 66.69 30.93 21.01
CA ASP A 218 68.01 31.18 21.58
C ASP A 218 67.69 31.98 22.87
N GLU A 219 68.33 31.72 24.00
CA GLU A 219 68.90 32.83 24.80
C GLU A 219 69.90 32.28 25.83
N ASN A 220 71.13 32.74 25.64
CA ASN A 220 72.31 32.68 26.48
C ASN A 220 72.05 32.85 27.98
N ASP A 221 72.84 32.15 28.80
CA ASP A 221 73.97 32.79 29.47
C ASP A 221 74.82 31.74 30.20
N GLU A 222 76.05 31.57 29.70
CA GLU A 222 77.17 30.98 30.41
C GLU A 222 78.30 32.02 30.41
N GLU A 223 78.62 32.57 31.58
CA GLU A 223 79.94 33.14 31.85
C GLU A 223 80.40 32.62 33.23
N ALA A 224 81.49 31.85 33.20
CA ALA A 224 82.20 31.17 34.28
C ALA A 224 83.06 32.17 35.10
N PRO A 225 84.02 31.75 35.96
CA PRO A 225 84.21 30.51 36.72
C PRO A 225 84.13 30.68 38.26
#